data_AF-A0A6S7LT54-F1
#
_entry.id   AF-A0A6S7LT54-F1
#
_cell.length_a   1.000
_cell.length_b   1.000
_cell.length_c   1.000
_cell.angle_alpha   90.00
_cell.angle_beta   90.00
_cell.angle_gamma   90.00
#
_symmetry.space_group_name_H-M   'P 1'
#
loop_
_entity.id
_entity.type
_entity.pdbx_description
1 polymer ?
#
loop_
_entity_poly.entity_id
_entity_poly.type
_entity_poly.pdbx_seq_one_letter_code
_entity_poly.pdbx_strand_id
1 'polypeptide(L)'
;MLDQFTKQWRKEYLLSLRESAKLSVKPSKETIKIKIADIIILRNDSTKRVFWKFGKVEELIPSKDGIIRAARVKVQGDGGKQVTLRRPIPHLIPLEVRAQLPEPECNQPPVNSVEEEETEGARPRRKAAIAADRFRAELYKRYTI
;
A
#
# COMPACT_ATOMS: atom_id res chain seq x y z
N MET A 1 26.83 -20.39 -28.82
CA MET A 1 27.19 -19.70 -27.56
C MET A 1 26.05 -18.81 -27.03
N LEU A 2 25.58 -17.79 -27.77
CA LEU A 2 24.48 -16.90 -27.30
C LEU A 2 23.14 -17.62 -27.05
N ASP A 3 22.80 -18.62 -27.85
CA ASP A 3 21.54 -19.35 -27.69
C ASP A 3 21.51 -20.17 -26.39
N GLN A 4 22.65 -20.78 -26.02
CA GLN A 4 22.79 -21.50 -24.75
C GLN A 4 22.71 -20.54 -23.55
N PHE A 5 23.38 -19.39 -23.63
CA PHE A 5 23.27 -18.35 -22.60
C PHE A 5 21.83 -17.86 -22.45
N THR A 6 21.14 -17.59 -23.55
CA THR A 6 19.75 -17.11 -23.54
C THR A 6 18.81 -18.15 -22.92
N LYS A 7 18.99 -19.42 -23.26
CA LYS A 7 18.22 -20.54 -22.69
C LYS A 7 18.46 -20.67 -21.20
N GLN A 8 19.71 -20.65 -20.77
CA GLN A 8 20.08 -20.76 -19.36
C GLN A 8 19.57 -19.55 -18.56
N TRP A 9 19.81 -18.33 -19.04
CA TRP A 9 19.34 -17.10 -18.42
C TRP A 9 17.81 -17.08 -18.30
N ARG A 10 17.07 -17.45 -19.35
CA ARG A 10 15.60 -17.52 -19.29
C ARG A 10 15.12 -18.50 -18.24
N LYS A 11 15.76 -19.66 -18.13
CA LYS A 11 15.41 -20.68 -17.14
C LYS A 11 15.65 -20.17 -15.72
N GLU A 12 16.87 -19.72 -15.44
CA GLU A 12 17.28 -19.28 -14.10
C GLU A 12 16.58 -17.98 -13.66
N TYR A 13 16.38 -17.03 -14.57
CA TYR A 13 15.69 -15.78 -14.26
C TYR A 13 14.21 -16.01 -13.95
N LEU A 14 13.51 -16.84 -14.73
CA LEU A 14 12.11 -17.15 -14.47
C LEU A 14 11.92 -17.97 -13.18
N LEU A 15 12.87 -18.86 -12.87
CA LEU A 15 12.89 -19.60 -11.60
C LEU A 15 13.08 -18.65 -10.41
N SER A 16 14.09 -17.79 -10.45
CA SER A 16 14.36 -16.81 -9.39
C SER A 16 13.22 -15.80 -9.21
N LEU A 17 12.57 -15.37 -10.29
CA LEU A 17 11.38 -14.52 -10.23
C LEU A 17 10.20 -15.21 -9.52
N ARG A 18 9.99 -16.51 -9.78
CA ARG A 18 8.95 -17.28 -9.10
C ARG A 18 9.26 -17.42 -7.60
N GLU A 19 10.53 -17.63 -7.26
CA GLU A 19 10.99 -17.75 -5.87
C GLU A 19 10.86 -16.43 -5.11
N SER A 20 11.25 -15.30 -5.72
CA SER A 20 11.07 -13.97 -5.12
C SER A 20 9.60 -13.62 -4.92
N ALA A 21 8.73 -13.96 -5.88
CA ALA A 21 7.29 -13.77 -5.74
C ALA A 21 6.73 -14.56 -4.54
N LYS A 22 7.18 -15.80 -4.32
CA LYS A 22 6.78 -16.60 -3.15
C LYS A 22 7.26 -16.00 -1.83
N LEU A 23 8.46 -15.41 -1.80
CA LEU A 23 9.00 -14.75 -0.60
C LEU A 23 8.27 -13.44 -0.28
N SER A 24 7.83 -12.71 -1.31
CA SER A 24 7.04 -11.48 -1.19
C SER A 24 5.60 -11.76 -0.73
N VAL A 25 5.05 -12.92 -1.09
CA VAL A 25 3.70 -13.37 -0.70
C VAL A 25 3.79 -14.14 0.63
N LYS A 26 3.78 -13.42 1.76
CA LYS A 26 3.29 -14.02 3.01
C LYS A 26 1.86 -14.54 2.75
N PRO A 27 1.46 -15.70 3.32
CA PRO A 27 0.21 -16.39 3.00
C PRO A 27 -1.04 -15.71 3.61
N SER A 28 -1.05 -14.38 3.76
CA SER A 28 -2.33 -13.66 3.84
C SER A 28 -2.75 -13.31 2.42
N LYS A 29 -4.04 -13.37 2.13
CA LYS A 29 -4.66 -13.04 0.84
C LYS A 29 -4.57 -11.54 0.55
N GLU A 30 -3.38 -10.97 0.64
CA GLU A 30 -3.15 -9.55 0.43
C GLU A 30 -2.76 -9.33 -1.02
N THR A 31 -3.80 -9.05 -1.81
CA THR A 31 -3.81 -8.13 -2.93
C THR A 31 -2.51 -7.34 -3.02
N ILE A 32 -1.78 -7.50 -4.13
CA ILE A 32 -0.66 -6.63 -4.53
C ILE A 32 -0.99 -5.18 -4.11
N LYS A 33 -0.27 -4.67 -3.11
CA LYS A 33 -0.49 -3.33 -2.57
C LYS A 33 0.22 -2.34 -3.48
N ILE A 34 -0.52 -1.76 -4.41
CA ILE A 34 -0.07 -0.63 -5.23
C ILE A 34 -0.03 0.61 -4.34
N LYS A 35 1.09 1.31 -4.32
CA LYS A 35 1.27 2.58 -3.60
C LYS A 35 1.24 3.77 -4.56
N ILE A 36 0.99 4.94 -4.01
CA ILE A 36 1.19 6.20 -4.74
C ILE A 36 2.67 6.30 -5.12
N ALA A 37 2.95 6.84 -6.30
CA ALA A 37 4.27 6.96 -6.91
C ALA A 37 4.92 5.67 -7.42
N ASP A 38 4.28 4.51 -7.29
CA ASP A 38 4.76 3.26 -7.90
C ASP A 38 4.73 3.35 -9.43
N ILE A 39 5.71 2.72 -10.06
CA ILE A 39 5.74 2.52 -11.51
C ILE A 39 5.05 1.19 -11.84
N ILE A 40 4.09 1.26 -12.76
CA ILE A 40 3.24 0.14 -13.15
C ILE A 40 3.22 -0.01 -14.67
N ILE A 41 2.95 -1.21 -15.15
CA ILE A 41 2.58 -1.48 -16.55
C ILE A 41 1.06 -1.41 -16.65
N LEU A 42 0.57 -0.67 -17.64
CA LEU A 42 -0.85 -0.52 -17.90
C LEU A 42 -1.31 -1.56 -18.93
N ARG A 43 -2.12 -2.51 -18.47
CA ARG A 43 -2.78 -3.49 -19.33
C ARG A 43 -3.79 -2.79 -20.25
N ASN A 44 -3.69 -3.11 -21.53
CA ASN A 44 -4.66 -2.71 -22.55
C ASN A 44 -5.00 -3.93 -23.40
N ASP A 45 -6.25 -4.37 -23.37
CA ASP A 45 -6.68 -5.56 -24.11
C ASP A 45 -6.73 -5.32 -25.63
N SER A 46 -6.76 -4.05 -26.08
CA SER A 46 -6.73 -3.69 -27.50
C SER A 46 -5.32 -3.70 -28.10
N THR A 47 -4.26 -3.76 -27.29
CA THR A 47 -2.87 -3.75 -27.78
C THR A 47 -2.10 -4.98 -27.29
N LYS A 48 -1.14 -5.45 -28.11
CA LYS A 48 -0.27 -6.57 -27.70
C LYS A 48 0.51 -6.18 -26.43
N ARG A 49 0.77 -7.17 -25.57
CA ARG A 49 1.51 -7.00 -24.31
C ARG A 49 2.82 -6.21 -24.43
N VAL A 50 3.55 -6.41 -25.54
CA VAL A 50 4.81 -5.72 -25.82
C VAL A 50 4.64 -4.19 -25.95
N PHE A 51 3.44 -3.73 -26.31
CA PHE A 51 3.10 -2.31 -26.48
C PHE A 51 2.31 -1.74 -25.30
N TRP A 52 2.24 -2.46 -24.18
CA TRP A 52 1.64 -1.91 -22.97
C TRP A 52 2.52 -0.78 -22.43
N LYS A 53 1.89 0.37 -22.18
CA LYS A 53 2.59 1.56 -21.68
C LYS A 53 2.88 1.37 -20.20
N PHE A 54 4.02 1.84 -19.73
CA PHE A 54 4.25 2.01 -18.31
C PHE A 54 3.76 3.40 -17.86
N GLY A 55 3.51 3.54 -16.57
CA GLY A 55 3.08 4.80 -15.98
C GLY A 55 3.36 4.86 -14.49
N LYS A 56 3.19 6.05 -13.93
CA LYS A 56 3.33 6.31 -12.49
C LYS A 56 1.95 6.48 -11.88
N VAL A 57 1.69 5.80 -10.76
CA VAL A 57 0.45 6.00 -10.00
C VAL A 57 0.50 7.36 -9.33
N GLU A 58 -0.43 8.26 -9.68
CA GLU A 58 -0.55 9.57 -9.04
C GLU A 58 -1.50 9.53 -7.84
N GLU A 59 -2.61 8.80 -7.96
CA GLU A 59 -3.66 8.80 -6.94
C GLU A 59 -4.39 7.45 -6.92
N LEU A 60 -4.76 6.97 -5.73
CA LEU A 60 -5.63 5.82 -5.54
C LEU A 60 -7.03 6.31 -5.17
N ILE A 61 -8.06 5.81 -5.87
CA ILE A 61 -9.45 6.26 -5.68
C ILE A 61 -10.19 5.24 -4.80
N PRO A 62 -10.44 5.54 -3.51
CA PRO A 62 -11.24 4.69 -2.65
C PRO A 62 -12.73 4.79 -3.00
N SER A 63 -13.43 3.66 -2.89
CA SER A 63 -14.89 3.63 -2.89
C SER A 63 -15.46 4.14 -1.56
N LYS A 64 -16.79 4.26 -1.47
CA LYS A 64 -17.50 4.54 -0.20
C LYS A 64 -17.17 3.52 0.90
N ASP A 65 -16.91 2.27 0.50
CA ASP A 65 -16.57 1.17 1.40
C ASP A 65 -15.08 1.17 1.83
N GLY A 66 -14.29 2.18 1.43
CA GLY A 66 -12.84 2.24 1.66
C GLY A 66 -11.99 1.35 0.74
N ILE A 67 -12.63 0.48 -0.05
CA ILE A 67 -11.94 -0.42 -1.00
C ILE A 67 -11.50 0.35 -2.24
N ILE A 68 -10.22 0.27 -2.58
CA ILE A 68 -9.64 0.89 -3.78
C ILE A 68 -9.91 0.00 -5.00
N ARG A 69 -10.69 0.51 -5.96
CA ARG A 69 -11.04 -0.21 -7.20
C ARG A 69 -10.46 0.44 -8.46
N ALA A 70 -10.03 1.70 -8.36
CA ALA A 70 -9.41 2.43 -9.47
C ALA A 70 -8.26 3.33 -8.98
N ALA A 71 -7.36 3.67 -9.89
CA ALA A 71 -6.29 4.64 -9.69
C ALA A 71 -6.22 5.62 -10.86
N ARG A 72 -5.62 6.79 -10.61
CA ARG A 72 -5.15 7.71 -11.65
C ARG A 72 -3.67 7.44 -11.89
N VAL A 73 -3.35 7.20 -13.16
CA VAL A 73 -1.99 6.86 -13.59
C VAL A 73 -1.55 7.87 -14.64
N LYS A 74 -0.37 8.44 -14.44
CA LYS A 74 0.29 9.28 -15.43
C LYS A 74 1.09 8.39 -16.38
N VAL A 75 0.76 8.44 -17.65
CA VAL A 75 1.44 7.71 -18.74
C VAL A 75 2.00 8.68 -19.76
N GLN A 76 2.99 8.22 -20.52
CA GLN A 76 3.47 8.96 -21.68
C GLN A 76 2.52 8.73 -22.87
N GLY A 77 1.85 9.79 -23.29
CA GLY A 77 1.05 9.84 -24.51
C GLY A 77 1.91 9.89 -25.76
N ASP A 78 1.25 9.79 -26.90
CA ASP A 78 1.92 9.86 -28.19
C ASP A 78 2.42 11.30 -28.41
N GLY A 79 3.66 11.45 -28.90
CA GLY A 79 4.31 12.76 -29.01
C GLY A 79 4.87 13.31 -27.70
N GLY A 80 5.11 12.47 -26.69
CA GLY A 80 5.84 12.84 -25.47
C GLY A 80 5.03 13.60 -24.41
N LYS A 81 3.77 13.93 -24.69
CA LYS A 81 2.87 14.59 -23.73
C LYS A 81 2.49 13.63 -22.61
N GLN A 82 2.48 14.11 -21.37
CA GLN A 82 2.00 13.32 -20.24
C GLN A 82 0.47 13.34 -20.20
N VAL A 83 -0.13 12.16 -20.08
CA VAL A 83 -1.59 11.99 -20.01
C VAL A 83 -1.95 11.24 -18.74
N THR A 84 -2.89 11.78 -17.97
CA THR A 84 -3.41 11.09 -16.78
C THR A 84 -4.65 10.29 -17.16
N LEU A 85 -4.64 8.99 -16.86
CA LEU A 85 -5.72 8.05 -17.17
C LEU A 85 -6.29 7.46 -15.89
N ARG A 86 -7.62 7.34 -15.82
CA ARG A 86 -8.29 6.56 -14.78
C ARG A 86 -8.37 5.10 -15.20
N ARG A 87 -7.87 4.20 -14.37
CA ARG A 87 -7.78 2.76 -14.67
C ARG A 87 -8.16 1.91 -13.46
N PRO A 88 -8.87 0.79 -13.67
CA PRO A 88 -9.22 -0.12 -12.60
C PRO A 88 -7.96 -0.84 -12.10
N ILE A 89 -7.90 -1.17 -10.80
CA ILE A 89 -6.73 -1.81 -10.18
C ILE A 89 -6.28 -3.09 -10.91
N PRO A 90 -7.16 -3.99 -11.39
CA PRO A 90 -6.74 -5.19 -12.12
C PRO A 90 -6.00 -4.93 -13.45
N HIS A 91 -6.09 -3.71 -13.99
CA HIS A 91 -5.36 -3.33 -15.21
C HIS A 91 -3.98 -2.74 -14.89
N LEU A 92 -3.64 -2.59 -13.61
CA LEU A 92 -2.35 -2.11 -13.16
C LEU A 92 -1.50 -3.32 -12.77
N ILE A 93 -0.40 -3.51 -13.48
CA ILE A 93 0.55 -4.58 -13.19
C ILE A 93 1.76 -3.92 -12.53
N PRO A 94 2.04 -4.17 -11.24
CA PRO A 94 3.20 -3.60 -10.57
C PRO A 94 4.49 -4.13 -11.20
N LEU A 95 5.57 -3.36 -11.07
CA LEU A 95 6.91 -3.86 -11.33
C LEU A 95 7.49 -4.47 -10.05
N GLU A 96 8.35 -5.47 -10.20
CA GLU A 96 9.05 -6.12 -9.09
C GLU A 96 10.11 -5.21 -8.43
N VAL A 97 10.50 -4.15 -9.13
CA VAL A 97 11.50 -3.18 -8.66
C VAL A 97 10.77 -2.10 -7.88
N ARG A 98 10.93 -2.10 -6.56
CA ARG A 98 10.47 -1.00 -5.71
C ARG A 98 11.64 -0.07 -5.43
N ALA A 99 11.42 1.23 -5.60
CA ALA A 99 12.35 2.21 -5.08
C ALA A 99 12.36 2.07 -3.55
N GLN A 100 13.49 1.68 -2.99
CA GLN A 100 13.77 1.85 -1.57
C GLN A 100 14.07 3.33 -1.38
N LEU A 101 13.01 4.17 -1.40
CA LEU A 101 13.17 5.48 -0.81
C LEU A 101 13.39 5.22 0.68
N PRO A 102 14.44 5.80 1.30
CA PRO A 102 14.42 6.00 2.73
C PRO A 102 13.05 6.61 3.02
N GLU A 103 12.24 5.95 3.86
CA GLU A 103 11.07 6.63 4.38
C GLU A 103 11.61 7.97 4.91
N PRO A 104 10.99 9.12 4.56
CA PRO A 104 11.34 10.34 5.27
C PRO A 104 11.14 9.94 6.73
N GLU A 105 12.21 9.92 7.51
CA GLU A 105 12.12 9.74 8.94
C GLU A 105 11.14 10.82 9.37
N CYS A 106 9.88 10.42 9.56
CA CYS A 106 8.97 11.18 10.36
C CYS A 106 9.61 11.03 11.72
N ASN A 107 10.55 11.92 12.02
CA ASN A 107 10.87 12.33 13.37
C ASN A 107 9.55 12.89 13.90
N GLN A 108 8.62 11.97 14.18
CA GLN A 108 7.58 12.24 15.14
C GLN A 108 8.40 12.63 16.36
N PRO A 109 8.30 13.87 16.83
CA PRO A 109 8.82 14.16 18.16
C PRO A 109 8.29 13.05 19.08
N PRO A 110 9.10 12.57 20.03
CA PRO A 110 8.64 11.53 20.94
C PRO A 110 7.25 11.94 21.41
N VAL A 111 6.31 11.00 21.31
CA VAL A 111 5.00 11.09 21.95
C VAL A 111 5.31 11.07 23.46
N ASN A 112 5.86 12.18 23.94
CA ASN A 112 6.03 12.51 25.32
C ASN A 112 4.62 12.65 25.86
N SER A 113 4.36 11.84 26.88
CA SER A 113 3.32 12.08 27.88
C SER A 113 1.97 12.47 27.29
N VAL A 114 1.07 11.49 27.20
CA VAL A 114 -0.35 11.84 27.34
C VAL A 114 -0.52 12.31 28.78
N GLU A 115 -0.13 13.55 29.06
CA GLU A 115 -0.67 14.34 30.15
C GLU A 115 -2.11 14.60 29.76
N GLU A 116 -3.03 14.22 30.65
CA GLU A 116 -4.46 14.39 30.49
C GLU A 116 -4.78 15.89 30.45
N GLU A 117 -4.64 16.52 29.28
CA GLU A 117 -5.21 17.84 29.04
C GLU A 117 -6.72 17.68 28.84
N GLU A 118 -7.49 18.16 29.82
CA GLU A 118 -8.93 18.37 29.73
C GLU A 118 -9.23 19.36 28.58
N THR A 119 -9.44 18.82 27.38
CA THR A 119 -9.88 19.66 26.25
C THR A 119 -11.31 20.16 26.50
N GLU A 120 -11.48 21.48 26.66
CA GLU A 120 -12.75 22.22 26.88
C GLU A 120 -13.79 22.08 25.74
N GLY A 121 -13.65 21.09 24.85
CA GLY A 121 -14.60 20.76 23.78
C GLY A 121 -15.06 19.30 23.76
N ALA A 122 -14.69 18.48 24.74
CA ALA A 122 -15.03 17.07 24.76
C ALA A 122 -16.52 16.83 25.08
N ARG A 123 -17.20 16.00 24.28
CA ARG A 123 -18.58 15.56 24.54
C ARG A 123 -18.69 15.00 25.97
N PRO A 124 -19.68 15.41 26.77
CA PRO A 124 -19.76 15.00 28.17
C PRO A 124 -19.88 13.47 28.27
N ARG A 125 -18.99 12.85 29.06
CA ARG A 125 -19.05 11.40 29.34
C ARG A 125 -20.35 11.10 30.12
N ARG A 126 -21.06 10.06 29.69
CA ARG A 126 -22.27 9.59 30.39
C ARG A 126 -21.90 9.07 31.78
N LYS A 127 -22.72 9.39 32.80
CA LYS A 127 -22.49 8.98 34.21
C LYS A 127 -22.22 7.48 34.41
N ALA A 128 -22.90 6.64 33.62
CA ALA A 128 -22.71 5.19 33.66
C ALA A 128 -21.29 4.76 33.24
N ALA A 129 -20.68 5.42 32.26
CA ALA A 129 -19.32 5.11 31.81
C ALA A 129 -18.30 5.43 32.91
N ILE A 130 -18.46 6.58 33.58
CA ILE A 130 -17.60 6.99 34.70
C ILE A 130 -17.71 5.99 35.86
N ALA A 131 -18.93 5.54 36.19
CA ALA A 131 -19.16 4.56 37.24
C ALA A 131 -18.51 3.19 36.92
N ALA A 132 -18.61 2.75 35.67
CA ALA A 132 -18.01 1.49 35.22
C ALA A 132 -16.48 1.55 35.27
N ASP A 133 -15.88 2.67 34.84
CA ASP A 133 -14.44 2.88 34.87
C ASP A 133 -13.91 2.88 36.32
N ARG A 134 -14.61 3.55 37.24
CA ARG A 134 -14.28 3.53 38.68
C ARG A 134 -14.37 2.13 39.29
N PHE A 135 -15.46 1.42 39.00
CA PHE A 135 -15.66 0.05 39.50
C PHE A 135 -14.58 -0.89 39.00
N ARG A 136 -14.20 -0.76 37.72
CA ARG A 136 -13.11 -1.52 37.12
C ARG A 136 -11.78 -1.22 37.81
N ALA A 137 -11.47 0.06 38.08
CA ALA A 137 -10.24 0.46 38.77
C ALA A 137 -10.18 -0.07 40.22
N GLU A 138 -11.30 -0.05 40.95
CA GLU A 138 -11.39 -0.62 42.31
C GLU A 138 -11.15 -2.13 42.32
N LEU A 139 -11.68 -2.86 41.33
CA LEU A 139 -11.44 -4.30 41.21
C LEU A 139 -9.97 -4.60 40.96
N TYR A 140 -9.29 -3.85 40.08
CA TYR A 140 -7.85 -4.03 39.86
C TYR A 140 -7.04 -3.75 41.13
N LYS A 141 -7.39 -2.69 41.86
CA LYS A 141 -6.71 -2.32 43.11
C LYS A 141 -6.91 -3.35 44.23
N ARG A 142 -8.01 -4.11 44.19
CA ARG A 142 -8.35 -5.17 45.15
C ARG A 142 -7.66 -6.52 44.85
N TYR A 143 -7.20 -6.73 43.62
CA TYR A 143 -6.61 -8.00 43.17
C TYR A 143 -5.09 -7.94 42.92
N THR A 144 -4.44 -6.80 43.15
CA THR A 144 -2.97 -6.68 43.11
C THR A 144 -2.45 -6.70 44.55
N ILE A 145 -1.76 -7.79 44.92
CA ILE A 145 -0.96 -7.95 46.14
C ILE A 145 0.46 -7.46 45.84
#